data_AF-A0A350CHT8-F1
#
_entry.id   AF-A0A350CHT8-F1
#
_cell.length_a   1.000
_cell.length_b   1.000
_cell.length_c   1.000
_cell.angle_alpha   90.00
_cell.angle_beta   90.00
_cell.angle_gamma   90.00
#
_symmetry.space_group_name_H-M   'P 1'
#
loop_
_entity.id
_entity.type
_entity.pdbx_description
1 polymer ?
#
loop_
_entity_poly.entity_id
_entity_poly.type
_entity_poly.pdbx_seq_one_letter_code
_entity_poly.pdbx_strand_id
1 'polypeptide(L)'
;MLGPGKSTSDLPAVLPPPRPAFPEDCRMSPRSATTALAVLLLLFCALPCACPLAAQTVCLPLPRLLSIHPMGGQAGTTVDVTVGGEFLDDQPQLVFSDKRLSVAAQTSPDGAPVSGKFRVTIPADCPPGLYEARLLTRLGISSSRVFCVGDLS
;
A
#
# COMPACT_ATOMS: atom_id res chain seq x y z
N MET A 1 2.87 -34.96 -101.63
CA MET A 1 2.04 -35.65 -102.64
C MET A 1 1.57 -36.96 -102.02
N LEU A 2 0.26 -37.24 -102.13
CA LEU A 2 -0.51 -38.34 -101.53
C LEU A 2 -0.65 -38.25 -100.00
N GLY A 3 -1.84 -38.22 -99.41
CA GLY A 3 -3.18 -38.28 -99.98
C GLY A 3 -4.18 -38.26 -98.82
N PRO A 4 -5.36 -37.65 -99.00
CA PRO A 4 -6.47 -37.72 -98.05
C PRO A 4 -7.36 -38.95 -98.35
N GLY A 5 -8.14 -39.36 -97.36
CA GLY A 5 -9.24 -40.31 -97.53
C GLY A 5 -8.91 -41.71 -96.98
N LYS A 6 -9.85 -42.43 -96.39
CA LYS A 6 -11.31 -42.31 -96.45
C LYS A 6 -11.90 -43.28 -95.41
N SER A 7 -13.15 -43.01 -95.04
CA SER A 7 -14.20 -44.01 -94.87
C SER A 7 -14.17 -44.93 -93.63
N THR A 8 -15.08 -44.72 -92.68
CA THR A 8 -16.44 -45.32 -92.61
C THR A 8 -16.46 -46.69 -91.95
N SER A 9 -17.02 -46.73 -90.75
CA SER A 9 -17.89 -47.81 -90.23
C SER A 9 -18.23 -47.41 -88.79
N ASP A 10 -19.37 -46.75 -88.54
CA ASP A 10 -20.63 -47.40 -88.18
C ASP A 10 -20.49 -48.42 -87.04
N LEU A 11 -20.64 -47.95 -85.80
CA LEU A 11 -20.94 -48.75 -84.62
C LEU A 11 -21.84 -47.93 -83.66
N PRO A 12 -22.75 -48.61 -82.92
CA PRO A 12 -24.03 -48.04 -82.49
C PRO A 12 -23.94 -47.06 -81.31
N ALA A 13 -24.92 -46.15 -81.28
CA ALA A 13 -25.13 -45.18 -80.21
C ALA A 13 -25.36 -45.87 -78.85
N VAL A 14 -24.33 -45.90 -78.02
CA VAL A 14 -24.42 -46.25 -76.60
C VAL A 14 -25.03 -45.04 -75.86
N LEU A 15 -26.22 -45.25 -75.28
CA LEU A 15 -26.89 -44.28 -74.42
C LEU A 15 -25.96 -43.91 -73.25
N PRO A 16 -25.65 -42.62 -73.00
CA PRO A 16 -24.81 -42.25 -71.88
C PRO A 16 -25.54 -42.51 -70.55
N PRO A 17 -24.83 -42.92 -69.49
CA PRO A 17 -25.42 -43.07 -68.17
C PRO A 17 -25.96 -41.73 -67.65
N PRO A 18 -26.96 -41.75 -66.75
CA PRO A 18 -27.53 -40.53 -66.19
C PRO A 18 -26.44 -39.69 -65.50
N ARG A 19 -26.45 -38.37 -65.76
CA ARG A 19 -25.52 -37.43 -65.14
C ARG A 19 -25.74 -37.44 -63.62
N PRO A 20 -24.67 -37.48 -62.80
CA PRO A 20 -24.82 -37.25 -61.37
C PRO A 20 -25.36 -35.83 -61.14
N ALA A 21 -26.30 -35.74 -60.20
CA ALA A 21 -26.89 -34.47 -59.76
C ALA A 21 -25.78 -33.50 -59.32
N PHE A 22 -25.87 -32.25 -59.78
CA PHE A 22 -25.07 -31.16 -59.24
C PHE A 22 -25.47 -30.95 -57.77
N PRO A 23 -24.51 -30.95 -56.83
CA PRO A 23 -24.77 -30.44 -55.50
C PRO A 23 -24.88 -28.91 -55.61
N GLU A 24 -26.08 -28.38 -55.40
CA GLU A 24 -26.22 -27.02 -54.88
C GLU A 24 -25.88 -27.03 -53.39
N ASP A 25 -25.21 -25.95 -52.99
CA ASP A 25 -24.88 -25.53 -51.63
C ASP A 25 -23.77 -26.31 -50.91
N CYS A 26 -22.77 -25.68 -50.31
CA CYS A 26 -22.90 -24.49 -49.49
C CYS A 26 -21.60 -23.68 -49.53
N ARG A 27 -21.71 -22.40 -49.87
CA ARG A 27 -20.65 -21.40 -49.78
C ARG A 27 -20.19 -21.30 -48.32
N MET A 28 -19.20 -22.10 -47.92
CA MET A 28 -18.58 -22.03 -46.60
C MET A 28 -17.90 -20.66 -46.42
N SER A 29 -18.63 -19.76 -45.76
CA SER A 29 -18.12 -18.51 -45.21
C SER A 29 -17.19 -18.81 -44.03
N PRO A 30 -15.91 -18.40 -44.03
CA PRO A 30 -14.98 -18.62 -42.93
C PRO A 30 -15.15 -17.58 -41.81
N ARG A 31 -16.39 -17.13 -41.53
CA ARG A 31 -16.67 -16.06 -40.56
C ARG A 31 -16.90 -16.56 -39.13
N SER A 32 -17.07 -17.86 -38.91
CA SER A 32 -17.45 -18.39 -37.59
C SER A 32 -16.27 -18.59 -36.63
N ALA A 33 -15.06 -18.83 -37.14
CA ALA A 33 -13.88 -19.07 -36.29
C ALA A 33 -13.30 -17.76 -35.71
N THR A 34 -13.37 -16.67 -36.47
CA THR A 34 -12.87 -15.35 -36.07
C THR A 34 -13.74 -14.67 -35.01
N THR A 35 -15.07 -14.85 -35.07
CA THR A 35 -15.99 -14.33 -34.05
C THR A 35 -15.91 -15.11 -32.74
N ALA A 36 -15.77 -16.44 -32.80
CA ALA A 36 -15.62 -17.27 -31.60
C ALA A 36 -14.32 -16.95 -30.83
N LEU A 37 -13.21 -16.71 -31.54
CA LEU A 37 -11.94 -16.32 -30.92
C LEU A 37 -12.01 -14.93 -30.27
N ALA A 38 -12.68 -13.97 -30.91
CA ALA A 38 -12.87 -12.63 -30.38
C ALA A 38 -13.76 -12.62 -29.12
N VAL A 39 -14.82 -13.44 -29.08
CA VAL A 39 -15.69 -13.60 -27.90
C VAL A 39 -14.95 -14.29 -26.76
N LEU A 40 -14.11 -15.30 -27.06
CA LEU A 40 -13.28 -15.97 -26.06
C LEU A 40 -12.23 -15.02 -25.45
N LEU A 41 -11.59 -14.17 -26.27
CA LEU A 41 -10.65 -13.15 -25.81
C LEU A 41 -11.34 -12.06 -24.97
N LEU A 42 -12.56 -11.65 -25.34
CA LEU A 42 -13.36 -10.71 -24.55
C LEU A 42 -13.80 -11.31 -23.21
N LEU A 43 -14.20 -12.58 -23.17
CA LEU A 43 -14.52 -13.30 -21.93
C LEU A 43 -13.28 -13.51 -21.04
N PHE A 44 -12.11 -13.71 -21.62
CA PHE A 44 -10.84 -13.86 -20.89
C PHE A 44 -10.31 -12.53 -20.34
N CYS A 45 -10.52 -11.41 -21.05
CA CYS A 45 -10.24 -10.06 -20.55
C CYS A 45 -11.29 -9.57 -19.52
N ALA A 46 -12.52 -10.05 -19.61
CA ALA A 46 -13.63 -9.71 -18.72
C ALA A 46 -13.83 -10.71 -17.57
N LEU A 47 -12.95 -11.70 -17.41
CA LEU A 47 -12.72 -12.36 -16.13
C LEU A 47 -11.70 -11.47 -15.39
N PRO A 48 -12.12 -10.42 -14.67
CA PRO A 48 -11.20 -9.74 -13.79
C PRO A 48 -10.70 -10.83 -12.85
N CYS A 49 -9.38 -10.94 -12.70
CA CYS A 49 -8.84 -11.50 -11.49
C CYS A 49 -9.52 -10.72 -10.36
N ALA A 50 -10.57 -11.30 -9.77
CA ALA A 50 -10.94 -11.06 -8.41
C ALA A 50 -9.82 -11.63 -7.55
N CYS A 51 -8.63 -11.07 -7.74
CA CYS A 51 -7.66 -10.91 -6.70
C CYS A 51 -8.37 -9.92 -5.78
N PRO A 52 -8.98 -10.31 -4.64
CA PRO A 52 -9.11 -9.35 -3.58
C PRO A 52 -7.67 -8.93 -3.32
N LEU A 53 -7.29 -7.78 -3.85
CA LEU A 53 -6.22 -6.98 -3.29
C LEU A 53 -6.70 -6.76 -1.86
N ALA A 54 -6.37 -7.70 -0.98
CA ALA A 54 -6.51 -7.54 0.44
C ALA A 54 -5.66 -6.32 0.72
N ALA A 55 -6.29 -5.16 0.78
CA ALA A 55 -5.71 -3.96 1.31
C ALA A 55 -5.42 -4.31 2.77
N GLN A 56 -4.24 -4.88 2.99
CA GLN A 56 -3.72 -5.21 4.30
C GLN A 56 -3.47 -3.88 5.00
N THR A 57 -4.53 -3.38 5.64
CA THR A 57 -4.48 -2.20 6.47
C THR A 57 -3.65 -2.57 7.68
N VAL A 58 -2.41 -2.08 7.72
CA VAL A 58 -1.55 -2.25 8.89
C VAL A 58 -1.98 -1.21 9.92
N CYS A 59 -2.72 -1.63 10.94
CA CYS A 59 -3.01 -0.79 12.11
C CYS A 59 -1.88 -0.96 13.13
N LEU A 60 -0.83 -0.15 13.00
CA LEU A 60 0.21 -0.08 14.03
C LEU A 60 -0.40 0.44 15.34
N PRO A 61 0.01 -0.10 16.51
CA PRO A 61 -0.50 0.40 17.77
C PRO A 61 -0.02 1.84 17.98
N LEU A 62 -0.95 2.73 18.33
CA LEU A 62 -0.66 4.14 18.55
C LEU A 62 0.06 4.33 19.89
N PRO A 63 1.20 5.04 19.95
CA PRO A 63 1.88 5.35 21.20
C PRO A 63 1.01 6.18 22.15
N ARG A 64 1.05 5.86 23.45
CA ARG A 64 0.25 6.54 24.48
C ARG A 64 1.15 7.00 25.60
N LEU A 65 1.27 8.31 25.80
CA LEU A 65 1.91 8.88 26.98
C LEU A 65 0.85 8.98 28.09
N LEU A 66 1.01 8.19 29.15
CA LEU A 66 0.04 8.07 30.23
C LEU A 66 0.42 8.88 31.47
N SER A 67 1.71 8.98 31.77
CA SER A 67 2.20 9.70 32.94
C SER A 67 3.50 10.44 32.65
N ILE A 68 3.68 11.55 33.35
CA ILE A 68 4.89 12.34 33.41
C ILE A 68 5.11 12.72 34.87
N HIS A 69 6.27 12.40 35.44
CA HIS A 69 6.55 12.62 36.85
C HIS A 69 7.95 13.23 37.02
N PRO A 70 8.08 14.40 37.64
CA PRO A 70 7.00 15.29 38.10
C PRO A 70 6.21 15.93 36.92
N MET A 71 4.97 16.38 37.19
CA MET A 71 4.13 17.06 36.19
C MET A 71 4.46 18.56 36.03
N GLY A 72 5.66 18.98 36.37
CA GLY A 72 6.05 20.38 36.28
C GLY A 72 7.40 20.68 36.88
N GLY A 73 7.80 21.94 36.74
CA GLY A 73 9.04 22.48 37.26
C GLY A 73 8.99 24.00 37.35
N GLN A 74 10.01 24.58 37.97
CA GLN A 74 10.12 26.03 38.12
C GLN A 74 10.94 26.63 36.96
N ALA A 75 10.57 27.83 36.51
CA ALA A 75 11.39 28.58 35.57
C ALA A 75 12.83 28.77 36.11
N GLY A 76 13.83 28.54 35.26
CA GLY A 76 15.25 28.61 35.64
C GLY A 76 15.81 27.34 36.30
N THR A 77 15.05 26.24 36.33
CA THR A 77 15.49 24.97 36.94
C THR A 77 15.68 23.86 35.91
N THR A 78 16.35 22.79 36.34
CA THR A 78 16.44 21.54 35.59
C THR A 78 15.79 20.43 36.41
N VAL A 79 14.89 19.69 35.79
CA VAL A 79 14.04 18.70 36.43
C VAL A 79 14.24 17.34 35.77
N ASP A 80 14.50 16.33 36.58
CA ASP A 80 14.57 14.95 36.12
C ASP A 80 13.17 14.35 36.08
N VAL A 81 12.74 13.98 34.87
CA VAL A 81 11.39 13.57 34.55
C VAL A 81 11.38 12.10 34.12
N THR A 82 10.48 11.32 34.69
CA THR A 82 10.17 9.96 34.29
C THR A 82 8.81 9.92 33.61
N VAL A 83 8.71 9.24 32.47
CA VAL A 83 7.46 9.06 31.74
C VAL A 83 7.04 7.61 31.71
N GLY A 84 5.73 7.37 31.65
CA GLY A 84 5.13 6.04 31.55
C GLY A 84 4.03 6.02 30.49
N GLY A 85 3.84 4.86 29.85
CA GLY A 85 2.91 4.74 28.75
C GLY A 85 2.87 3.38 28.08
N GLU A 86 2.19 3.32 26.93
CA GLU A 86 2.02 2.11 26.12
C GLU A 86 2.59 2.34 24.72
N PHE A 87 3.11 1.26 24.12
CA PHE A 87 3.70 1.27 22.77
C PHE A 87 4.79 2.34 22.59
N LEU A 88 5.57 2.56 23.64
CA LEU A 88 6.76 3.41 23.61
C LEU A 88 7.94 2.57 23.11
N ASP A 89 8.76 3.12 22.21
CA ASP A 89 9.99 2.47 21.79
C ASP A 89 11.05 2.50 22.92
N ASP A 90 12.16 1.79 22.74
CA ASP A 90 13.26 1.77 23.72
C ASP A 90 13.88 3.15 23.96
N GLN A 91 13.88 4.02 22.93
CA GLN A 91 14.47 5.35 22.99
C GLN A 91 13.51 6.41 22.40
N PRO A 92 12.42 6.73 23.09
CA PRO A 92 11.49 7.75 22.63
C PRO A 92 12.09 9.15 22.89
N GLN A 93 11.75 10.13 22.05
CA GLN A 93 12.17 11.51 22.25
C GLN A 93 11.03 12.31 22.89
N LEU A 94 11.26 12.86 24.08
CA LEU A 94 10.33 13.79 24.72
C LEU A 94 10.45 15.18 24.10
N VAL A 95 9.31 15.72 23.65
CA VAL A 95 9.18 17.04 23.04
C VAL A 95 8.09 17.85 23.72
N PHE A 96 8.30 19.16 23.82
CA PHE A 96 7.35 20.10 24.37
C PHE A 96 6.72 20.98 23.29
N SER A 97 5.54 21.54 23.55
CA SER A 97 4.88 22.52 22.68
C SER A 97 5.71 23.79 22.47
N ASP A 98 6.49 24.18 23.48
CA ASP A 98 7.42 25.31 23.41
C ASP A 98 8.86 24.81 23.33
N LYS A 99 9.62 25.38 22.39
CA LYS A 99 11.02 25.02 22.12
C LYS A 99 12.00 25.53 23.17
N ARG A 100 11.58 26.42 24.07
CA ARG A 100 12.41 26.91 25.19
C ARG A 100 12.72 25.79 26.18
N LEU A 101 11.82 24.83 26.35
CA LEU A 101 12.06 23.67 27.21
C LEU A 101 12.97 22.69 26.47
N SER A 102 14.21 22.58 26.95
CA SER A 102 15.19 21.66 26.40
C SER A 102 15.13 20.31 27.10
N VAL A 103 15.40 19.23 26.35
CA VAL A 103 15.29 17.86 26.85
C VAL A 103 16.53 17.08 26.47
N ALA A 104 17.14 16.43 27.46
CA ALA A 104 18.19 15.43 27.26
C ALA A 104 17.71 14.06 27.78
N ALA A 105 17.99 12.98 27.05
CA ALA A 105 17.80 11.64 27.59
C ALA A 105 18.79 11.40 28.74
N GLN A 106 18.35 10.77 29.82
CA GLN A 106 19.27 10.34 30.87
C GLN A 106 20.05 9.11 30.42
N THR A 107 21.30 8.99 30.82
CA THR A 107 22.17 7.86 30.48
C THR A 107 22.52 7.03 31.71
N SER A 108 22.58 5.71 31.54
CA SER A 108 23.10 4.72 32.48
C SER A 108 24.61 4.93 32.68
N PRO A 109 25.23 4.38 33.74
CA PRO A 109 26.69 4.38 33.90
C PRO A 109 27.45 3.81 32.68
N ASP A 110 26.82 2.89 31.94
CA ASP A 110 27.39 2.28 30.72
C ASP A 110 27.27 3.18 29.47
N GLY A 111 26.72 4.39 29.61
CA GLY A 111 26.53 5.36 28.52
C GLY A 111 25.28 5.15 27.66
N ALA A 112 24.52 4.06 27.89
CA ALA A 112 23.27 3.81 27.19
C ALA A 112 22.13 4.71 27.70
N PRO A 113 21.25 5.25 26.83
CA PRO A 113 20.08 6.02 27.28
C PRO A 113 19.11 5.14 28.08
N VAL A 114 18.64 5.67 29.20
CA VAL A 114 17.64 5.03 30.06
C VAL A 114 16.26 5.36 29.53
N SER A 115 15.54 4.31 29.08
CA SER A 115 14.20 4.48 28.52
C SER A 115 13.26 5.17 29.51
N GLY A 116 12.50 6.13 28.99
CA GLY A 116 11.49 6.86 29.77
C GLY A 116 12.05 7.84 30.82
N LYS A 117 13.37 8.08 30.87
CA LYS A 117 13.97 9.06 31.78
C LYS A 117 14.64 10.21 31.03
N PHE A 118 14.26 11.42 31.39
CA PHE A 118 14.68 12.64 30.72
C PHE A 118 15.11 13.70 31.73
N ARG A 119 16.00 14.57 31.31
CA ARG A 119 16.38 15.79 32.00
C ARG A 119 15.80 16.96 31.23
N VAL A 120 14.86 17.67 31.85
CA VAL A 120 14.17 18.82 31.25
C VAL A 120 14.76 20.09 31.82
N THR A 121 15.30 20.96 30.98
CA THR A 121 15.82 22.27 31.37
C THR A 121 14.81 23.34 31.00
N ILE A 122 14.37 24.09 32.01
CA ILE A 122 13.40 25.18 31.89
C ILE A 122 14.18 26.48 32.06
N PRO A 123 14.31 27.32 31.02
CA PRO A 123 15.08 28.54 31.13
C PRO A 123 14.34 29.57 32.01
N ALA A 124 15.07 30.55 32.55
CA ALA A 124 14.53 31.53 33.49
C ALA A 124 13.53 32.51 32.84
N ASP A 125 13.62 32.71 31.52
CA ASP A 125 12.71 33.52 30.71
C ASP A 125 11.49 32.74 30.19
N CYS A 126 11.31 31.49 30.64
CA CYS A 126 10.14 30.69 30.31
C CYS A 126 8.91 31.22 31.07
N PRO A 127 7.84 31.66 30.39
CA PRO A 127 6.63 32.14 31.06
C PRO A 127 5.98 31.04 31.90
N PRO A 128 5.50 31.34 33.12
CA PRO A 128 4.67 30.40 33.87
C PRO A 128 3.42 30.02 33.08
N GLY A 129 3.04 28.75 33.09
CA GLY A 129 1.90 28.26 32.31
C GLY A 129 1.88 26.76 32.10
N LEU A 130 0.95 26.33 31.25
CA LEU A 130 0.76 24.92 30.87
C LEU A 130 1.43 24.65 29.52
N TYR A 131 2.29 23.65 29.48
CA TYR A 131 2.99 23.19 28.28
C TYR A 131 2.58 21.77 27.97
N GLU A 132 2.48 21.43 26.69
CA GLU A 132 2.17 20.06 26.27
C GLU A 132 3.45 19.27 26.07
N ALA A 133 3.50 18.07 26.65
CA ALA A 133 4.54 17.07 26.46
C ALA A 133 4.02 15.94 25.56
N ARG A 134 4.82 15.54 24.58
CA ARG A 134 4.57 14.38 23.70
C ARG A 134 5.85 13.56 23.56
N LEU A 135 5.70 12.27 23.28
CA LEU A 135 6.80 11.40 22.86
C LEU A 135 6.75 11.23 21.34
N LEU A 136 7.89 11.44 20.70
CA LEU A 136 8.14 10.98 19.34
C LEU A 136 8.71 9.58 19.42
N THR A 137 8.05 8.65 18.74
CA THR A 137 8.44 7.26 18.60
C THR A 137 8.50 6.92 17.11
N ARG A 138 9.09 5.79 16.75
CA ARG A 138 9.08 5.21 15.40
C ARG A 138 7.67 4.87 14.93
N LEU A 139 6.74 4.59 15.86
CA LEU A 139 5.33 4.33 15.54
C LEU A 139 4.51 5.62 15.39
N GLY A 140 5.06 6.78 15.75
CA GLY A 140 4.43 8.08 15.57
C GLY A 140 4.52 8.96 16.82
N ILE A 141 3.57 9.89 16.95
CA ILE A 141 3.51 10.84 18.05
C ILE A 141 2.50 10.35 19.08
N SER A 142 2.86 10.38 20.36
CA SER A 142 1.98 9.95 21.44
C SER A 142 0.82 10.92 21.71
N SER A 143 -0.12 10.49 22.55
CA SER A 143 -1.03 11.41 23.25
C SER A 143 -0.28 12.50 24.02
N SER A 144 -0.91 13.67 24.18
CA SER A 144 -0.37 14.82 24.93
C SER A 144 -0.52 14.63 26.44
N ARG A 145 0.44 15.13 27.22
CA ARG A 145 0.33 15.32 28.68
C ARG A 145 0.74 16.73 29.08
N VAL A 146 0.04 17.29 30.06
CA VAL A 146 0.32 18.63 30.55
C VAL A 146 1.56 18.60 31.46
N PHE A 147 2.42 19.60 31.30
CA PHE A 147 3.56 19.91 32.14
C PHE A 147 3.47 21.39 32.56
N CYS A 148 3.44 21.64 33.86
CA CYS A 148 3.28 22.99 34.40
C CYS A 148 4.64 23.64 34.62
N VAL A 149 4.85 24.85 34.11
CA VAL A 149 5.96 25.71 34.53
C VAL A 149 5.41 26.73 35.51
N GLY A 150 5.97 26.74 36.72
CA GLY A 150 5.66 27.72 37.75
C GLY A 150 6.79 28.74 37.93
N ASP A 151 6.44 29.87 38.52
CA ASP A 151 7.37 30.78 39.18
C ASP A 151 7.34 30.55 40.70
N LEU A 152 8.39 31.02 41.37
CA LEU A 152 8.37 31.22 42.82
C LEU A 152 8.45 32.73 43.02
N SER A 153 7.28 33.37 43.00
CA SER A 153 7.13 34.79 43.33
C SER A 153 6.85 34.99 44.81
#